data_AF-A0A212FBX0-F1
#
_entry.id   AF-A0A212FBX0-F1
#
_cell.length_a   1.000
_cell.length_b   1.000
_cell.length_c   1.000
_cell.angle_alpha   90.00
_cell.angle_beta   90.00
_cell.angle_gamma   90.00
#
_symmetry.space_group_name_H-M   'P 1'
#
loop_
_entity.id
_entity.type
_entity.pdbx_description
1 polymer ?
#
loop_
_entity_poly.entity_id
_entity_poly.type
_entity_poly.pdbx_seq_one_letter_code
_entity_poly.pdbx_strand_id
1 'polypeptide(L)'
;MSYAPVSMSVKAEKTIFVNYFSLLSTCNILFPLLRKGARVINLSSLWGHLSRIPSKKLVERFQDPNLTVLDLSELMAQYVAAVKKGNYTSEWGNSAYVVSKVGVTALTKIHQRMLNDRHIKVNAVNPGYVKTDMTSHEGFMSIDEGAEAALFLALDAPDNIRGEYVWYNKKVVDWSGEIPHLWGHLSRIPSKKLVERFQDPNLTVLDLSELMAQYVAAVKQGNYTSEWGNSAYVVSKVGVTALTKIHQRMLNDRHIKVNAVNPGCVKTDMTSHEGFMSIDEGAEAALFLALDAPDNIRGEYVWYNKKVVDWSGEIPQ
;
A
#
# COMPACT_ATOMS: atom_id res chain seq x y z
N MET A 1 8.39 11.96 -32.50
CA MET A 1 9.65 12.14 -31.76
C MET A 1 9.50 11.47 -30.40
N SER A 2 10.14 10.32 -30.17
CA SER A 2 10.16 9.73 -28.81
C SER A 2 11.18 10.50 -27.98
N TYR A 3 10.72 11.23 -26.96
CA TYR A 3 11.62 11.84 -25.99
C TYR A 3 12.44 10.72 -25.31
N ALA A 4 13.76 10.90 -25.22
CA ALA A 4 14.60 10.00 -24.43
C ALA A 4 14.08 9.99 -22.97
N PRO A 5 14.04 8.83 -22.30
CA PRO A 5 13.56 8.75 -20.92
C PRO A 5 14.39 9.65 -20.02
N VAL A 6 13.70 10.48 -19.22
CA VAL A 6 14.34 11.39 -18.25
C VAL A 6 15.21 10.57 -17.29
N SER A 7 16.46 11.00 -17.09
CA SER A 7 17.41 10.27 -16.23
C SER A 7 16.90 10.17 -14.79
N MET A 8 17.28 9.08 -14.11
CA MET A 8 16.85 8.85 -12.72
C MET A 8 17.30 9.96 -11.77
N SER A 9 18.48 10.54 -12.00
CA SER A 9 18.98 11.71 -11.26
C SER A 9 18.03 12.91 -11.36
N VAL A 10 17.58 13.25 -12.57
CA VAL A 10 16.64 14.36 -12.79
C VAL A 10 15.28 14.04 -12.18
N LYS A 11 14.81 12.79 -12.28
CA LYS A 11 13.57 12.34 -11.61
C LYS A 11 13.66 12.48 -10.10
N ALA A 12 14.75 12.03 -9.49
CA ALA A 12 14.98 12.10 -8.04
C ALA A 12 15.01 13.55 -7.55
N GLU A 13 15.79 14.39 -8.21
CA GLU A 13 15.92 15.80 -7.85
C GLU A 13 14.57 16.53 -7.90
N LYS A 14 13.84 16.41 -9.02
CA LYS A 14 12.52 17.05 -9.18
C LYS A 14 11.48 16.51 -8.19
N THR A 15 11.42 15.19 -8.01
CA THR A 15 10.42 14.56 -7.14
C THR A 15 10.63 14.94 -5.68
N ILE A 16 11.88 14.90 -5.20
CA ILE A 16 12.22 15.27 -3.83
C ILE A 16 12.03 16.78 -3.61
N PHE A 17 12.41 17.60 -4.58
CA PHE A 17 12.21 19.04 -4.52
C PHE A 17 10.73 19.42 -4.38
N VAL A 18 9.86 18.85 -5.22
CA VAL A 18 8.43 19.17 -5.20
C VAL A 18 7.73 18.54 -3.99
N ASN A 19 7.88 17.23 -3.79
CA ASN A 19 7.07 16.52 -2.78
C ASN A 19 7.52 16.79 -1.34
N TYR A 20 8.82 17.06 -1.12
CA TYR A 20 9.37 17.25 0.22
C TYR A 20 9.79 18.70 0.47
N PHE A 21 10.75 19.25 -0.27
CA PHE A 21 11.33 20.56 0.06
C PHE A 21 10.33 21.72 -0.14
N SER A 22 9.52 21.65 -1.20
CA SER A 22 8.47 22.66 -1.44
C SER A 22 7.33 22.54 -0.43
N LEU A 23 6.98 21.32 -0.01
CA LEU A 23 6.04 21.10 1.10
C LEU A 23 6.58 21.68 2.40
N LEU A 24 7.82 21.39 2.76
CA LEU A 24 8.47 21.94 3.96
C LEU A 24 8.47 23.46 3.96
N SER A 25 8.87 24.09 2.84
CA SER A 25 8.82 25.55 2.69
C SER A 25 7.40 26.09 2.85
N THR A 26 6.39 25.41 2.28
CA THR A 26 4.98 25.78 2.45
C THR A 26 4.56 25.70 3.91
N CYS A 27 4.93 24.63 4.63
CA CYS A 27 4.68 24.51 6.06
C CYS A 27 5.34 25.64 6.85
N ASN A 28 6.62 25.95 6.60
CA ASN A 28 7.35 27.01 7.29
C ASN A 28 6.68 28.39 7.13
N ILE A 29 6.12 28.66 5.94
CA ILE A 29 5.42 29.91 5.66
C ILE A 29 4.03 29.95 6.33
N LEU A 30 3.28 28.85 6.28
CA LEU A 30 1.88 28.84 6.72
C LEU A 30 1.68 28.50 8.19
N PHE A 31 2.58 27.75 8.82
CA PHE A 31 2.44 27.31 10.22
C PHE A 31 2.39 28.45 11.25
N PRO A 32 3.10 29.58 11.06
CA PRO A 32 2.92 30.76 11.89
C PRO A 32 1.47 31.30 11.88
N LEU A 33 0.73 31.09 10.78
CA LEU A 33 -0.64 31.61 10.61
C LEU A 33 -1.72 30.68 11.17
N LEU A 34 -1.38 29.43 11.50
CA LEU A 34 -2.36 28.45 11.98
C LEU A 34 -2.97 28.87 13.32
N ARG A 35 -4.28 28.70 13.48
CA ARG A 35 -4.94 28.94 14.77
C ARG A 35 -4.69 27.78 15.73
N LYS A 36 -4.83 28.02 17.04
CA LYS A 36 -4.85 26.94 18.04
C LYS A 36 -5.91 25.90 17.65
N GLY A 37 -5.57 24.61 17.73
CA GLY A 37 -6.50 23.55 17.36
C GLY A 37 -6.62 23.24 15.87
N ALA A 38 -5.88 23.93 14.99
CA ALA A 38 -5.93 23.71 13.55
C ALA A 38 -5.59 22.26 13.14
N ARG A 39 -5.95 21.90 11.92
CA ARG A 39 -5.70 20.59 11.31
C ARG A 39 -4.88 20.78 10.04
N VAL A 40 -3.81 20.01 9.91
CA VAL A 40 -2.90 19.99 8.75
C VAL A 40 -2.88 18.58 8.20
N ILE A 41 -3.15 18.44 6.91
CA ILE A 41 -3.23 17.14 6.24
C ILE A 41 -2.23 17.13 5.10
N ASN A 42 -1.18 16.32 5.26
CA ASN A 42 -0.17 16.12 4.22
C ASN A 42 -0.55 14.91 3.37
N LEU A 43 -0.73 15.12 2.07
CA LEU A 43 -1.01 14.06 1.11
C LEU A 43 0.26 13.23 0.88
N SER A 44 0.36 12.11 1.58
CA SER A 44 1.41 11.10 1.40
C SER A 44 1.00 10.11 0.30
N SER A 45 1.19 8.81 0.51
CA SER A 45 0.82 7.72 -0.41
C SER A 45 1.06 6.39 0.29
N LEU A 46 0.39 5.30 -0.11
CA LEU A 46 0.77 3.91 0.27
C LEU A 46 2.28 3.67 0.13
N TRP A 47 2.91 4.29 -0.87
CA TRP A 47 4.34 4.21 -1.14
C TRP A 47 5.23 5.01 -0.17
N GLY A 48 4.64 5.80 0.73
CA GLY A 48 5.30 6.47 1.85
C GLY A 48 5.40 5.63 3.12
N HIS A 49 4.97 4.36 3.07
CA HIS A 49 5.13 3.41 4.18
C HIS A 49 6.61 3.01 4.34
N LEU A 50 7.08 2.87 5.58
CA LEU A 50 8.52 2.76 5.84
C LEU A 50 9.13 1.43 5.39
N SER A 51 8.35 0.34 5.37
CA SER A 51 8.77 -0.96 4.83
C SER A 51 9.16 -0.92 3.34
N ARG A 52 8.95 0.20 2.64
CA ARG A 52 9.43 0.42 1.26
C ARG A 52 10.91 0.82 1.19
N ILE A 53 11.54 1.15 2.32
CA ILE A 53 12.97 1.43 2.41
C ILE A 53 13.73 0.12 2.72
N PRO A 54 14.62 -0.36 1.83
CA PRO A 54 15.31 -1.64 2.03
C PRO A 54 16.28 -1.64 3.22
N SER A 55 16.98 -0.54 3.46
CA SER A 55 18.00 -0.48 4.51
C SER A 55 17.38 -0.36 5.90
N LYS A 56 17.61 -1.38 6.75
CA LYS A 56 17.25 -1.35 8.18
C LYS A 56 17.84 -0.13 8.89
N LYS A 57 19.08 0.24 8.58
CA LYS A 57 19.74 1.43 9.14
C LYS A 57 18.98 2.71 8.78
N LEU A 58 18.51 2.86 7.54
CA LEU A 58 17.72 4.02 7.16
C LEU A 58 16.33 4.00 7.80
N VAL A 59 15.70 2.82 7.88
CA VAL A 59 14.44 2.62 8.59
C VAL A 59 14.56 3.11 10.04
N GLU A 60 15.61 2.69 10.76
CA GLU A 60 15.90 3.15 12.13
C GLU A 60 16.07 4.67 12.22
N ARG A 61 16.79 5.29 11.26
CA ARG A 61 16.96 6.75 11.22
C ARG A 61 15.63 7.48 11.00
N PHE A 62 14.74 6.97 10.14
CA PHE A 62 13.42 7.55 9.92
C PHE A 62 12.48 7.40 11.12
N GLN A 63 12.68 6.36 11.94
CA GLN A 63 11.89 6.10 13.15
C GLN A 63 12.41 6.82 14.39
N ASP A 64 13.59 7.43 14.33
CA ASP A 64 14.19 8.11 15.49
C ASP A 64 13.17 9.11 16.09
N PRO A 65 12.75 8.93 17.36
CA PRO A 65 11.79 9.84 18.00
C PRO A 65 12.34 11.28 18.10
N ASN A 66 13.66 11.45 18.03
CA ASN A 66 14.36 12.73 18.08
C ASN A 66 14.71 13.29 16.71
N LEU A 67 14.34 12.61 15.61
CA LEU A 67 14.60 13.09 14.25
C LEU A 67 14.11 14.54 14.09
N THR A 68 15.00 15.44 13.65
CA THR A 68 14.66 16.84 13.42
C THR A 68 14.34 17.11 11.95
N VAL A 69 13.74 18.27 11.66
CA VAL A 69 13.51 18.73 10.28
C VAL A 69 14.84 18.85 9.53
N LEU A 70 15.92 19.25 10.21
CA LEU A 70 17.25 19.36 9.61
C LEU A 70 17.77 17.98 9.23
N ASP A 71 17.77 17.02 10.17
CA ASP A 71 18.23 15.64 9.92
C ASP A 71 17.44 14.97 8.78
N LEU A 72 16.12 15.17 8.75
CA LEU A 72 15.28 14.65 7.68
C LEU A 72 15.59 15.30 6.33
N SER A 73 15.83 16.61 6.31
CA SER A 73 16.22 17.33 5.10
C SER A 73 17.58 16.87 4.58
N GLU A 74 18.51 16.57 5.48
CA GLU A 74 19.78 15.95 5.14
C GLU A 74 19.61 14.53 4.57
N LEU A 75 18.71 13.71 5.13
CA LEU A 75 18.37 12.40 4.56
C LEU A 75 17.85 12.53 3.11
N MET A 76 16.96 13.49 2.86
CA MET A 76 16.44 13.74 1.50
C MET A 76 17.53 14.20 0.54
N ALA A 77 18.46 15.03 0.99
CA ALA A 77 19.61 15.45 0.20
C ALA A 77 20.60 14.29 -0.05
N GLN A 78 20.84 13.44 0.96
CA GLN A 78 21.68 12.25 0.87
C GLN A 78 21.15 11.28 -0.20
N TYR A 79 19.84 11.07 -0.26
CA TYR A 79 19.22 10.26 -1.32
C TYR A 79 19.51 10.83 -2.72
N VAL A 80 19.27 12.12 -2.95
CA VAL A 80 19.52 12.75 -4.26
C VAL A 80 21.01 12.64 -4.64
N ALA A 81 21.92 12.82 -3.68
CA ALA A 81 23.35 12.64 -3.90
C ALA A 81 23.73 11.18 -4.23
N ALA A 82 23.14 10.19 -3.57
CA ALA A 82 23.35 8.78 -3.86
C ALA A 82 22.84 8.40 -5.26
N VAL A 83 21.69 8.95 -5.69
CA VAL A 83 21.18 8.75 -7.06
C VAL A 83 22.15 9.33 -8.10
N LYS A 84 22.69 10.53 -7.86
CA LYS A 84 23.70 11.15 -8.74
C LYS A 84 24.97 10.31 -8.87
N LYS A 85 25.35 9.58 -7.81
CA LYS A 85 26.48 8.65 -7.79
C LYS A 85 26.15 7.25 -8.33
N GLY A 86 24.87 6.94 -8.55
CA GLY A 86 24.42 5.64 -9.05
C GLY A 86 24.39 4.51 -8.00
N ASN A 87 24.59 4.79 -6.71
CA ASN A 87 24.76 3.79 -5.65
C ASN A 87 23.65 3.84 -4.58
N TYR A 88 22.39 3.96 -4.99
CA TYR A 88 21.26 4.21 -4.08
C TYR A 88 20.35 3.00 -3.85
N THR A 89 20.24 2.07 -4.81
CA THR A 89 19.18 1.06 -4.84
C THR A 89 19.18 0.12 -3.64
N SER A 90 20.35 -0.29 -3.15
CA SER A 90 20.48 -1.20 -2.00
C SER A 90 20.03 -0.56 -0.69
N GLU A 91 20.21 0.76 -0.53
CA GLU A 91 19.83 1.45 0.69
C GLU A 91 18.44 2.05 0.62
N TRP A 92 18.14 2.74 -0.48
CA TRP A 92 16.97 3.62 -0.63
C TRP A 92 15.85 3.00 -1.48
N GLY A 93 16.14 1.93 -2.22
CA GLY A 93 15.23 1.39 -3.24
C GLY A 93 15.28 2.15 -4.57
N ASN A 94 14.45 1.73 -5.54
CA ASN A 94 14.54 2.19 -6.92
C ASN A 94 13.57 3.34 -7.29
N SER A 95 12.85 3.91 -6.32
CA SER A 95 11.78 4.88 -6.59
C SER A 95 11.96 6.18 -5.82
N ALA A 96 12.16 7.28 -6.54
CA ALA A 96 12.22 8.62 -5.96
C ALA A 96 10.89 9.03 -5.32
N TYR A 97 9.78 8.55 -5.89
CA TYR A 97 8.45 8.81 -5.35
C TYR A 97 8.29 8.19 -3.97
N VAL A 98 8.70 6.92 -3.80
CA VAL A 98 8.71 6.24 -2.49
C VAL A 98 9.48 7.05 -1.46
N VAL A 99 10.76 7.37 -1.74
CA VAL A 99 11.61 8.11 -0.79
C VAL A 99 11.00 9.46 -0.44
N SER A 100 10.44 10.18 -1.43
CA SER A 100 9.78 11.45 -1.19
C SER A 100 8.56 11.33 -0.27
N LYS A 101 7.75 10.28 -0.42
CA LYS A 101 6.54 10.07 0.40
C LYS A 101 6.86 9.54 1.79
N VAL A 102 7.94 8.75 1.94
CA VAL A 102 8.50 8.42 3.26
C VAL A 102 8.95 9.71 3.97
N GLY A 103 9.62 10.61 3.27
CA GLY A 103 9.98 11.94 3.78
C GLY A 103 8.77 12.77 4.22
N VAL A 104 7.68 12.80 3.43
CA VAL A 104 6.44 13.49 3.81
C VAL A 104 5.83 12.91 5.09
N THR A 105 5.78 11.59 5.23
CA THR A 105 5.23 10.95 6.44
C THR A 105 6.12 11.19 7.66
N ALA A 106 7.45 11.12 7.51
CA ALA A 106 8.39 11.46 8.57
C ALA A 106 8.25 12.93 9.00
N LEU A 107 8.16 13.86 8.03
CA LEU A 107 7.99 15.29 8.29
C LEU A 107 6.69 15.57 9.06
N THR A 108 5.61 14.86 8.72
CA THR A 108 4.34 14.94 9.44
C THR A 108 4.50 14.58 10.91
N LYS A 109 5.21 13.49 11.22
CA LYS A 109 5.47 13.06 12.61
C LYS A 109 6.32 14.08 13.36
N ILE A 110 7.34 14.67 12.72
CA ILE A 110 8.15 15.75 13.29
C ILE A 110 7.30 16.98 13.59
N HIS A 111 6.52 17.45 12.61
CA HIS A 111 5.65 18.61 12.76
C HIS A 111 4.58 18.41 13.84
N GLN A 112 4.03 17.20 13.98
CA GLN A 112 3.11 16.92 15.08
C GLN A 112 3.79 17.17 16.44
N ARG A 113 5.01 16.65 16.65
CA ARG A 113 5.75 16.86 17.90
C ARG A 113 5.97 18.34 18.18
N MET A 114 6.37 19.10 17.15
CA MET A 114 6.65 20.55 17.25
C MET A 114 5.42 21.41 17.54
N LEU A 115 4.20 20.94 17.23
CA LEU A 115 2.97 21.73 17.32
C LEU A 115 1.99 21.21 18.40
N ASN A 116 2.45 20.30 19.26
CA ASN A 116 1.63 19.72 20.33
C ASN A 116 1.12 20.77 21.32
N ASP A 117 1.94 21.77 21.65
CA ASP A 117 1.62 22.90 22.53
C ASP A 117 0.47 23.76 22.00
N ARG A 118 0.33 23.88 20.67
CA ARG A 118 -0.74 24.61 19.99
C ARG A 118 -1.99 23.76 19.74
N HIS A 119 -2.01 22.51 20.21
CA HIS A 119 -3.08 21.53 19.97
C HIS A 119 -3.41 21.33 18.49
N ILE A 120 -2.44 21.54 17.60
CA ILE A 120 -2.62 21.33 16.15
C ILE A 120 -2.47 19.83 15.85
N LYS A 121 -3.33 19.31 14.97
CA LYS A 121 -3.26 17.93 14.48
C LYS A 121 -2.65 17.92 13.10
N VAL A 122 -1.51 17.27 12.95
CA VAL A 122 -0.79 17.11 11.68
C VAL A 122 -0.79 15.63 11.34
N ASN A 123 -1.45 15.25 10.25
CA ASN A 123 -1.55 13.84 9.84
C ASN A 123 -1.14 13.67 8.37
N ALA A 124 -0.62 12.50 8.05
CA ALA A 124 -0.27 12.09 6.70
C ALA A 124 -1.36 11.15 6.20
N VAL A 125 -1.80 11.34 4.94
CA VAL A 125 -2.87 10.53 4.37
C VAL A 125 -2.47 9.93 3.04
N ASN A 126 -2.76 8.64 2.87
CA ASN A 126 -2.77 7.96 1.59
C ASN A 126 -4.18 8.07 0.98
N PRO A 127 -4.39 8.81 -0.13
CA PRO A 127 -5.71 8.99 -0.72
C PRO A 127 -6.22 7.75 -1.49
N GLY A 128 -5.41 6.68 -1.59
CA GLY A 128 -5.74 5.51 -2.39
C GLY A 128 -5.33 5.67 -3.85
N TYR A 129 -5.80 4.76 -4.71
CA TYR A 129 -5.44 4.78 -6.13
C TYR A 129 -6.55 5.45 -6.95
N VAL A 130 -6.41 6.76 -7.12
CA VAL A 130 -7.45 7.67 -7.61
C VAL A 130 -7.28 7.95 -9.10
N LYS A 131 -8.38 7.98 -9.87
CA LYS A 131 -8.42 8.27 -11.31
C LYS A 131 -8.03 9.72 -11.61
N THR A 132 -6.74 9.99 -11.72
CA THR A 132 -6.16 11.32 -12.00
C THR A 132 -5.14 11.25 -13.13
N ASP A 133 -4.72 12.39 -13.66
CA ASP A 133 -3.63 12.48 -14.63
C ASP A 133 -2.34 11.80 -14.11
N MET A 134 -2.05 11.92 -12.80
CA MET A 134 -0.89 11.30 -12.16
C MET A 134 -0.89 9.77 -12.29
N THR A 135 -2.08 9.16 -12.31
CA THR A 135 -2.26 7.71 -12.46
C THR A 135 -2.69 7.33 -13.87
N SER A 136 -2.62 8.26 -14.83
CA SER A 136 -3.17 8.08 -16.20
C SER A 136 -4.63 7.63 -16.20
N HIS A 137 -5.42 8.06 -15.23
CA HIS A 137 -6.81 7.64 -14.98
C HIS A 137 -7.02 6.12 -14.74
N GLU A 138 -5.96 5.35 -14.50
CA GLU A 138 -6.02 3.90 -14.20
C GLU A 138 -6.37 3.58 -12.75
N GLY A 139 -6.63 4.60 -11.93
CA GLY A 139 -7.06 4.44 -10.54
C GLY A 139 -8.37 3.66 -10.41
N PHE A 140 -8.57 3.00 -9.27
CA PHE A 140 -9.85 2.36 -8.95
C PHE A 140 -10.82 3.28 -8.18
N MET A 141 -10.39 4.45 -7.73
CA MET A 141 -11.23 5.37 -6.97
C MET A 141 -11.57 6.62 -7.79
N SER A 142 -12.76 7.18 -7.60
CA SER A 142 -13.12 8.50 -8.09
C SER A 142 -12.33 9.59 -7.34
N ILE A 143 -12.33 10.80 -7.88
CA ILE A 143 -11.72 11.97 -7.22
C ILE A 143 -12.38 12.22 -5.87
N ASP A 144 -13.71 12.12 -5.80
CA ASP A 144 -14.48 12.32 -4.56
C ASP A 144 -14.12 11.27 -3.50
N GLU A 145 -14.07 9.98 -3.89
CA GLU A 145 -13.65 8.90 -2.99
C GLU A 145 -12.22 9.11 -2.48
N GLY A 146 -11.31 9.59 -3.34
CA GLY A 146 -9.93 9.89 -2.96
C GLY A 146 -9.78 11.05 -1.97
N ALA A 147 -10.73 12.00 -1.98
CA ALA A 147 -10.74 13.15 -1.09
C ALA A 147 -11.27 12.84 0.31
N GLU A 148 -12.07 11.78 0.46
CA GLU A 148 -12.80 11.48 1.70
C GLU A 148 -11.93 11.41 2.95
N ALA A 149 -10.79 10.71 2.89
CA ALA A 149 -9.94 10.55 4.07
C ALA A 149 -9.28 11.87 4.49
N ALA A 150 -8.91 12.72 3.52
CA ALA A 150 -8.36 14.04 3.80
C ALA A 150 -9.41 14.97 4.41
N LEU A 151 -10.64 14.96 3.88
CA LEU A 151 -11.77 15.72 4.42
C LEU A 151 -12.16 15.24 5.83
N PHE A 152 -12.23 13.93 6.04
CA PHE A 152 -12.45 13.35 7.36
C PHE A 152 -11.40 13.86 8.37
N LEU A 153 -10.11 13.84 8.02
CA LEU A 153 -9.07 14.37 8.91
C LEU A 153 -9.21 15.87 9.16
N ALA A 154 -9.66 16.63 8.17
CA ALA A 154 -9.85 18.08 8.27
C ALA A 154 -11.07 18.47 9.11
N LEU A 155 -12.15 17.70 9.08
CA LEU A 155 -13.46 18.11 9.60
C LEU A 155 -13.92 17.27 10.80
N ASP A 156 -13.75 15.95 10.74
CA ASP A 156 -14.51 15.02 11.59
C ASP A 156 -13.65 14.12 12.48
N ALA A 157 -12.38 13.93 12.14
CA ALA A 157 -11.52 12.96 12.83
C ALA A 157 -11.40 13.29 14.33
N PRO A 158 -11.42 12.30 15.23
CA PRO A 158 -11.21 12.53 16.65
C PRO A 158 -9.89 13.25 16.96
N ASP A 159 -9.88 14.09 17.99
CA ASP A 159 -8.73 14.94 18.34
C ASP A 159 -7.48 14.17 18.77
N ASN A 160 -7.60 12.86 19.08
CA ASN A 160 -6.48 11.98 19.36
C ASN A 160 -5.77 11.48 18.09
N ILE A 161 -6.35 11.65 16.89
CA ILE A 161 -5.66 11.34 15.63
C ILE A 161 -4.70 12.49 15.29
N ARG A 162 -3.43 12.31 15.68
CA ARG A 162 -2.39 13.33 15.57
C ARG A 162 -1.03 12.69 15.32
N GLY A 163 -0.30 13.13 14.29
CA GLY A 163 0.96 12.51 13.87
C GLY A 163 0.78 11.14 13.21
N GLU A 164 -0.44 10.83 12.81
CA GLU A 164 -0.82 9.53 12.30
C GLU A 164 -0.63 9.41 10.79
N TYR A 165 -0.47 8.17 10.35
CA TYR A 165 -0.46 7.79 8.95
C TYR A 165 -1.77 7.06 8.63
N VAL A 166 -2.61 7.69 7.81
CA VAL A 166 -4.02 7.30 7.63
C VAL A 166 -4.26 6.87 6.19
N TRP A 167 -5.04 5.83 6.00
CA TRP A 167 -5.43 5.34 4.68
C TRP A 167 -6.74 5.95 4.17
N TYR A 168 -6.98 5.77 2.87
CA TYR A 168 -8.17 6.24 2.15
C TYR A 168 -9.49 5.79 2.79
N ASN A 169 -9.47 4.67 3.53
CA ASN A 169 -10.61 4.15 4.28
C ASN A 169 -10.70 4.70 5.72
N LYS A 170 -10.01 5.82 6.02
CA LYS A 170 -10.02 6.53 7.31
C LYS A 170 -9.39 5.75 8.47
N LYS A 171 -8.77 4.59 8.21
CA LYS A 171 -8.06 3.81 9.22
C LYS A 171 -6.64 4.35 9.44
N VAL A 172 -6.24 4.45 10.70
CA VAL A 172 -4.84 4.65 11.10
C VAL A 172 -4.08 3.36 10.79
N VAL A 173 -2.88 3.50 10.24
CA VAL A 173 -1.98 2.40 9.87
C VAL A 173 -0.64 2.64 10.54
N ASP A 174 -0.07 1.60 11.16
CA ASP A 174 1.30 1.66 11.65
C ASP A 174 2.23 1.93 10.47
N TRP A 175 2.92 3.08 10.49
CA TRP A 175 3.81 3.52 9.43
C TRP A 175 5.01 2.58 9.20
N SER A 176 5.40 1.84 10.24
CA SER A 176 6.53 0.92 10.26
C SER A 176 6.13 -0.56 10.39
N GLY A 177 4.82 -0.83 10.48
CA GLY A 177 4.27 -2.16 10.68
C GLY A 177 4.26 -3.01 9.41
N GLU A 178 3.52 -4.11 9.45
CA GLU A 178 3.26 -4.89 8.23
C GLU A 178 2.26 -4.15 7.34
N ILE A 179 2.53 -4.03 6.03
CA ILE A 179 1.55 -3.47 5.09
C ILE A 179 0.49 -4.54 4.82
N PRO A 180 -0.81 -4.25 4.98
CA PRO A 180 -1.83 -5.16 4.51
C PRO A 180 -1.82 -5.27 2.97
N HIS A 181 -1.25 -6.33 2.42
CA HIS A 181 -1.27 -6.60 0.98
C HIS A 181 -2.55 -7.35 0.61
N LEU A 182 -3.60 -6.58 0.32
CA LEU A 182 -4.97 -7.07 0.19
C LEU A 182 -5.37 -7.53 -1.22
N TRP A 183 -4.40 -7.82 -2.10
CA TRP A 183 -4.73 -8.06 -3.51
C TRP A 183 -5.62 -9.29 -3.75
N GLY A 184 -5.50 -10.34 -2.92
CA GLY A 184 -6.38 -11.51 -2.96
C GLY A 184 -7.46 -11.53 -1.88
N HIS A 185 -7.67 -10.42 -1.17
CA HIS A 185 -8.55 -10.35 -0.01
C HIS A 185 -9.97 -9.93 -0.41
N LEU A 186 -10.98 -10.62 0.09
CA LEU A 186 -12.39 -10.43 -0.29
C LEU A 186 -12.94 -9.05 0.05
N SER A 187 -12.40 -8.37 1.07
CA SER A 187 -12.79 -6.99 1.42
C SER A 187 -12.59 -5.98 0.27
N ARG A 188 -11.95 -6.38 -0.83
CA ARG A 188 -11.77 -5.57 -2.04
C ARG A 188 -12.92 -5.73 -3.05
N ILE A 189 -13.83 -6.68 -2.85
CA ILE A 189 -15.06 -6.82 -3.61
C ILE A 189 -16.15 -5.98 -2.93
N PRO A 190 -16.67 -4.92 -3.57
CA PRO A 190 -17.65 -4.01 -2.94
C PRO A 190 -18.99 -4.67 -2.59
N SER A 191 -19.47 -5.58 -3.44
CA SER A 191 -20.77 -6.23 -3.23
C SER A 191 -20.72 -7.25 -2.11
N LYS A 192 -21.45 -6.98 -1.01
CA LYS A 192 -21.64 -7.95 0.09
C LYS A 192 -22.21 -9.28 -0.41
N LYS A 193 -23.14 -9.24 -1.35
CA LYS A 193 -23.74 -10.44 -1.96
C LYS A 193 -22.67 -11.29 -2.68
N LEU A 194 -21.75 -10.66 -3.40
CA LEU A 194 -20.65 -11.39 -4.05
C LEU A 194 -19.67 -11.94 -3.02
N VAL A 195 -19.35 -11.15 -1.99
CA VAL A 195 -18.51 -11.61 -0.87
C VAL A 195 -19.09 -12.86 -0.22
N GLU A 196 -20.39 -12.86 0.10
CA GLU A 196 -21.10 -14.03 0.65
C GLU A 196 -21.03 -15.24 -0.29
N ARG A 197 -21.19 -15.04 -1.60
CA ARG A 197 -21.05 -16.13 -2.58
C ARG A 197 -19.64 -16.72 -2.61
N PHE A 198 -18.60 -15.90 -2.54
CA PHE A 198 -17.22 -16.39 -2.47
C PHE A 198 -16.89 -17.07 -1.13
N GLN A 199 -17.60 -16.71 -0.06
CA GLN A 199 -17.45 -17.30 1.27
C GLN A 199 -18.21 -18.61 1.46
N ASP A 200 -19.06 -19.01 0.51
CA ASP A 200 -19.85 -20.24 0.62
C ASP A 200 -18.90 -21.45 0.84
N PRO A 201 -19.02 -22.16 1.99
CA PRO A 201 -18.16 -23.30 2.28
C PRO A 201 -18.34 -24.45 1.28
N ASN A 202 -19.47 -24.48 0.55
CA ASN A 202 -19.81 -25.49 -0.45
C ASN A 202 -19.59 -25.03 -1.89
N LEU A 203 -19.03 -23.83 -2.11
CA LEU A 203 -18.75 -23.30 -3.45
C LEU A 203 -18.08 -24.36 -4.33
N THR A 204 -18.63 -24.66 -5.49
CA THR A 204 -18.05 -25.64 -6.42
C THR A 204 -17.19 -24.97 -7.49
N VAL A 205 -16.42 -25.77 -8.24
CA VAL A 205 -15.67 -25.26 -9.41
C VAL A 205 -16.64 -24.65 -10.44
N LEU A 206 -17.84 -25.21 -10.58
CA LEU A 206 -18.86 -24.70 -11.50
C LEU A 206 -19.39 -23.35 -11.03
N ASP A 207 -19.75 -23.23 -9.74
CA ASP A 207 -20.22 -21.95 -9.17
C ASP A 207 -19.17 -20.85 -9.30
N LEU A 208 -17.90 -21.19 -9.04
CA LEU A 208 -16.79 -20.24 -9.22
C LEU A 208 -16.61 -19.87 -10.69
N SER A 209 -16.71 -20.83 -11.62
CA SER A 209 -16.65 -20.55 -13.05
C SER A 209 -17.77 -19.60 -13.49
N GLU A 210 -18.99 -19.80 -12.99
CA GLU A 210 -20.13 -18.92 -13.23
C GLU A 210 -19.92 -17.53 -12.64
N LEU A 211 -19.39 -17.41 -11.42
CA LEU A 211 -19.02 -16.13 -10.83
C LEU A 211 -18.01 -15.38 -11.70
N MET A 212 -16.95 -16.05 -12.15
CA MET A 212 -15.95 -15.43 -13.02
C MET A 212 -16.53 -15.05 -14.39
N ALA A 213 -17.48 -15.83 -14.93
CA ALA A 213 -18.20 -15.49 -16.15
C ALA A 213 -19.11 -14.26 -15.96
N GLN A 214 -19.78 -14.13 -14.81
CA GLN A 214 -20.58 -12.95 -14.45
C GLN A 214 -19.71 -11.69 -14.40
N TYR A 215 -18.51 -11.77 -13.81
CA TYR A 215 -17.56 -10.68 -13.83
C TYR A 215 -17.19 -10.27 -15.26
N VAL A 216 -16.83 -11.23 -16.12
CA VAL A 216 -16.47 -10.95 -17.53
C VAL A 216 -17.65 -10.32 -18.28
N ALA A 217 -18.87 -10.77 -18.04
CA ALA A 217 -20.07 -10.17 -18.63
C ALA A 217 -20.26 -8.72 -18.17
N ALA A 218 -20.11 -8.44 -16.88
CA ALA A 218 -20.20 -7.08 -16.32
C ALA A 218 -19.11 -6.15 -16.88
N VAL A 219 -17.88 -6.66 -17.09
CA VAL A 219 -16.80 -5.91 -17.73
C VAL A 219 -17.16 -5.55 -19.17
N LYS A 220 -17.70 -6.49 -19.94
CA LYS A 220 -18.14 -6.24 -21.33
C LYS A 220 -19.27 -5.20 -21.41
N GLN A 221 -20.10 -5.11 -20.38
CA GLN A 221 -21.18 -4.13 -20.27
C GLN A 221 -20.71 -2.78 -19.68
N GLY A 222 -19.48 -2.70 -19.17
CA GLY A 222 -18.94 -1.50 -18.52
C GLY A 222 -19.54 -1.17 -17.15
N ASN A 223 -20.27 -2.10 -16.52
CA ASN A 223 -21.03 -1.87 -15.28
C ASN A 223 -20.51 -2.66 -14.06
N TYR A 224 -19.26 -3.12 -14.11
CA TYR A 224 -18.68 -4.01 -13.10
C TYR A 224 -18.24 -3.29 -11.81
N THR A 225 -17.92 -2.00 -11.87
CA THR A 225 -17.31 -1.22 -10.79
C THR A 225 -18.02 -1.34 -9.45
N SER A 226 -19.35 -1.18 -9.45
CA SER A 226 -20.18 -1.12 -8.24
C SER A 226 -20.27 -2.46 -7.51
N GLU A 227 -20.19 -3.58 -8.23
CA GLU A 227 -20.30 -4.91 -7.63
C GLU A 227 -18.94 -5.57 -7.41
N TRP A 228 -18.06 -5.49 -8.40
CA TRP A 228 -16.80 -6.25 -8.47
C TRP A 228 -15.56 -5.41 -8.12
N GLY A 229 -15.70 -4.09 -8.11
CA GLY A 229 -14.58 -3.16 -7.98
C GLY A 229 -13.85 -2.94 -9.30
N ASN A 230 -12.88 -2.02 -9.31
CA ASN A 230 -12.24 -1.57 -10.56
C ASN A 230 -10.92 -2.29 -10.90
N SER A 231 -10.64 -3.46 -10.33
CA SER A 231 -9.37 -4.16 -10.57
C SER A 231 -9.59 -5.61 -10.99
N ALA A 232 -9.41 -5.88 -12.27
CA ALA A 232 -9.41 -7.25 -12.80
C ALA A 232 -8.37 -8.14 -12.11
N TYR A 233 -7.22 -7.56 -11.74
CA TYR A 233 -6.20 -8.24 -10.96
C TYR A 233 -6.76 -8.73 -9.62
N VAL A 234 -7.39 -7.85 -8.84
CA VAL A 234 -8.00 -8.22 -7.55
C VAL A 234 -9.04 -9.33 -7.72
N VAL A 235 -9.99 -9.17 -8.65
CA VAL A 235 -11.04 -10.16 -8.87
C VAL A 235 -10.43 -11.52 -9.25
N SER A 236 -9.40 -11.53 -10.10
CA SER A 236 -8.69 -12.77 -10.45
C SER A 236 -7.98 -13.41 -9.26
N LYS A 237 -7.39 -12.64 -8.33
CA LYS A 237 -6.70 -13.17 -7.15
C LYS A 237 -7.66 -13.65 -6.05
N VAL A 238 -8.81 -13.02 -5.92
CA VAL A 238 -9.94 -13.55 -5.13
C VAL A 238 -10.38 -14.89 -5.71
N GLY A 239 -10.56 -14.98 -7.03
CA GLY A 239 -10.90 -16.24 -7.72
C GLY A 239 -9.88 -17.35 -7.50
N VAL A 240 -8.57 -17.05 -7.57
CA VAL A 240 -7.50 -18.02 -7.25
C VAL A 240 -7.61 -18.51 -5.81
N THR A 241 -7.85 -17.61 -4.85
CA THR A 241 -7.97 -17.99 -3.43
C THR A 241 -9.21 -18.85 -3.17
N ALA A 242 -10.34 -18.53 -3.81
CA ALA A 242 -11.54 -19.36 -3.79
C ALA A 242 -11.26 -20.76 -4.38
N LEU A 243 -10.62 -20.82 -5.55
CA LEU A 243 -10.27 -22.07 -6.22
C LEU A 243 -9.36 -22.95 -5.36
N THR A 244 -8.38 -22.35 -4.68
CA THR A 244 -7.52 -23.04 -3.72
C THR A 244 -8.33 -23.75 -2.64
N LYS A 245 -9.33 -23.07 -2.05
CA LYS A 245 -10.19 -23.67 -1.02
C LYS A 245 -11.03 -24.83 -1.59
N ILE A 246 -11.55 -24.67 -2.80
CA ILE A 246 -12.29 -25.73 -3.50
C ILE A 246 -11.38 -26.96 -3.73
N HIS A 247 -10.20 -26.74 -4.32
CA HIS A 247 -9.24 -27.81 -4.59
C HIS A 247 -8.74 -28.49 -3.32
N GLN A 248 -8.52 -27.74 -2.23
CA GLN A 248 -8.14 -28.34 -0.96
C GLN A 248 -9.21 -29.33 -0.47
N ARG A 249 -10.50 -29.00 -0.57
CA ARG A 249 -11.58 -29.92 -0.21
C ARG A 249 -11.58 -31.16 -1.11
N MET A 250 -11.50 -30.95 -2.43
CA MET A 250 -11.52 -32.05 -3.41
C MET A 250 -10.34 -33.01 -3.27
N LEU A 251 -9.19 -32.52 -2.82
CA LEU A 251 -7.96 -33.30 -2.72
C LEU A 251 -7.65 -33.73 -1.28
N ASN A 252 -8.56 -33.48 -0.34
CA ASN A 252 -8.35 -33.76 1.08
C ASN A 252 -8.12 -35.25 1.34
N ASP A 253 -8.94 -36.11 0.72
CA ASP A 253 -8.86 -37.58 0.84
C ASP A 253 -7.56 -38.16 0.25
N ARG A 254 -6.89 -37.38 -0.62
CA ARG A 254 -5.59 -37.74 -1.20
C ARG A 254 -4.41 -37.21 -0.40
N HIS A 255 -4.68 -36.56 0.74
CA HIS A 255 -3.69 -35.92 1.60
C HIS A 255 -2.83 -34.85 0.90
N ILE A 256 -3.30 -34.31 -0.23
CA ILE A 256 -2.59 -33.24 -0.95
C ILE A 256 -2.94 -31.89 -0.32
N LYS A 257 -1.91 -31.09 -0.04
CA LYS A 257 -2.03 -29.73 0.50
C LYS A 257 -2.10 -28.74 -0.67
N VAL A 258 -3.10 -27.87 -0.66
CA VAL A 258 -3.29 -26.81 -1.65
C VAL A 258 -3.48 -25.51 -0.89
N ASN A 259 -2.58 -24.55 -1.10
CA ASN A 259 -2.63 -23.23 -0.46
C ASN A 259 -2.45 -22.13 -1.51
N ALA A 260 -2.91 -20.93 -1.20
CA ALA A 260 -2.71 -19.73 -2.00
C ALA A 260 -1.66 -18.87 -1.31
N VAL A 261 -0.72 -18.34 -2.08
CA VAL A 261 0.34 -17.48 -1.54
C VAL A 261 0.33 -16.11 -2.21
N ASN A 262 0.42 -15.07 -1.38
CA ASN A 262 0.76 -13.73 -1.81
C ASN A 262 2.27 -13.54 -1.62
N PRO A 263 3.07 -13.53 -2.71
CA PRO A 263 4.53 -13.43 -2.62
C PRO A 263 5.01 -12.01 -2.27
N GLY A 264 4.11 -11.06 -2.02
CA GLY A 264 4.46 -9.66 -1.82
C GLY A 264 4.75 -8.95 -3.14
N CYS A 265 5.37 -7.78 -3.07
CA CYS A 265 5.74 -7.01 -4.27
C CYS A 265 7.19 -7.32 -4.65
N VAL A 266 7.34 -8.31 -5.54
CA VAL A 266 8.62 -8.89 -5.98
C VAL A 266 9.15 -8.16 -7.20
N LYS A 267 10.45 -7.85 -7.24
CA LYS A 267 11.14 -7.21 -8.38
C LYS A 267 11.16 -8.14 -9.61
N THR A 268 10.10 -8.08 -10.39
CA THR A 268 9.92 -8.85 -11.63
C THR A 268 9.58 -7.93 -12.80
N ASP A 269 9.63 -8.43 -14.03
CA ASP A 269 9.15 -7.71 -15.22
C ASP A 269 7.71 -7.21 -15.03
N MET A 270 6.84 -8.04 -14.42
CA MET A 270 5.44 -7.68 -14.13
C MET A 270 5.31 -6.42 -13.27
N THR A 271 6.24 -6.21 -12.34
CA THR A 271 6.28 -5.01 -11.49
C THR A 271 7.20 -3.93 -12.04
N SER A 272 7.71 -4.06 -13.27
CA SER A 272 8.76 -3.18 -13.82
C SER A 272 9.98 -3.05 -12.89
N HIS A 273 10.29 -4.13 -12.16
CA HIS A 273 11.35 -4.17 -11.13
C HIS A 273 11.21 -3.14 -9.99
N GLU A 274 10.00 -2.61 -9.75
CA GLU A 274 9.73 -1.65 -8.67
C GLU A 274 9.31 -2.31 -7.33
N GLY A 275 9.32 -3.64 -7.26
CA GLY A 275 9.08 -4.39 -6.02
C GLY A 275 10.10 -4.07 -4.92
N PHE A 276 9.71 -4.31 -3.67
CA PHE A 276 10.63 -4.17 -2.52
C PHE A 276 11.38 -5.48 -2.21
N MET A 277 10.85 -6.62 -2.63
CA MET A 277 11.45 -7.94 -2.42
C MET A 277 12.28 -8.38 -3.64
N SER A 278 13.40 -9.06 -3.38
CA SER A 278 14.12 -9.82 -4.40
C SER A 278 13.30 -11.01 -4.91
N ILE A 279 13.73 -11.59 -6.04
CA ILE A 279 13.09 -12.79 -6.60
C ILE A 279 13.15 -13.94 -5.59
N ASP A 280 14.30 -14.13 -4.93
CA ASP A 280 14.51 -15.19 -3.95
C ASP A 280 13.62 -14.98 -2.71
N GLU A 281 13.57 -13.76 -2.18
CA GLU A 281 12.70 -13.41 -1.04
C GLU A 281 11.22 -13.64 -1.39
N GLY A 282 10.80 -13.32 -2.62
CA GLY A 282 9.44 -13.56 -3.10
C GLY A 282 9.06 -15.03 -3.20
N ALA A 283 10.04 -15.92 -3.40
CA ALA A 283 9.83 -17.35 -3.53
C ALA A 283 9.73 -18.07 -2.16
N GLU A 284 10.26 -17.48 -1.09
CA GLU A 284 10.37 -18.13 0.22
C GLU A 284 9.05 -18.68 0.77
N ALA A 285 7.96 -17.91 0.66
CA ALA A 285 6.67 -18.35 1.19
C ALA A 285 6.09 -19.53 0.39
N ALA A 286 6.31 -19.57 -0.92
CA ALA A 286 5.90 -20.70 -1.75
C ALA A 286 6.73 -21.95 -1.41
N LEU A 287 8.04 -21.78 -1.21
CA LEU A 287 8.94 -22.87 -0.81
C LEU A 287 8.56 -23.42 0.57
N PHE A 288 8.30 -22.54 1.53
CA PHE A 288 7.80 -22.90 2.86
C PHE A 288 6.52 -23.73 2.77
N LEU A 289 5.54 -23.31 1.96
CA LEU A 289 4.30 -24.08 1.78
C LEU A 289 4.50 -25.46 1.17
N ALA A 290 5.49 -25.61 0.31
CA ALA A 290 5.80 -26.86 -0.36
C ALA A 290 6.58 -27.84 0.53
N LEU A 291 7.53 -27.33 1.34
CA LEU A 291 8.51 -28.15 2.05
C LEU A 291 8.26 -28.23 3.56
N ASP A 292 7.91 -27.11 4.19
CA ASP A 292 8.05 -26.94 5.64
C ASP A 292 6.74 -26.62 6.37
N ALA A 293 5.68 -26.26 5.64
CA ALA A 293 4.43 -25.82 6.25
C ALA A 293 3.75 -26.95 7.05
N PRO A 294 3.34 -26.67 8.30
CA PRO A 294 2.68 -27.65 9.14
C PRO A 294 1.37 -28.13 8.51
N ASP A 295 0.97 -29.36 8.87
CA ASP A 295 -0.12 -30.07 8.18
C ASP A 295 -1.50 -29.45 8.32
N ASN A 296 -1.67 -28.53 9.28
CA ASN A 296 -2.90 -27.76 9.44
C ASN A 296 -3.02 -26.61 8.42
N ILE A 297 -1.97 -26.23 7.70
CA ILE A 297 -2.03 -25.21 6.66
C ILE A 297 -2.56 -25.85 5.36
N ARG A 298 -3.89 -25.83 5.22
CA ARG A 298 -4.64 -26.48 4.14
C ARG A 298 -5.76 -25.58 3.64
N GLY A 299 -5.72 -25.18 2.37
CA GLY A 299 -6.70 -24.27 1.80
C GLY A 299 -6.54 -22.84 2.32
N GLU A 300 -5.37 -22.51 2.85
CA GLU A 300 -5.10 -21.23 3.48
C GLU A 300 -4.57 -20.19 2.49
N TYR A 301 -4.80 -18.92 2.82
CA TYR A 301 -4.18 -17.80 2.14
C TYR A 301 -3.00 -17.31 2.98
N VAL A 302 -1.80 -17.40 2.44
CA VAL A 302 -0.55 -17.16 3.17
C VAL A 302 0.18 -15.99 2.54
N TRP A 303 0.72 -15.10 3.36
CA TRP A 303 1.52 -13.98 2.90
C TRP A 303 3.01 -14.33 2.79
N TYR A 304 3.75 -13.47 2.11
CA TYR A 304 5.19 -13.55 1.89
C TYR A 304 6.00 -13.74 3.17
N ASN A 305 5.48 -13.29 4.32
CA ASN A 305 6.07 -13.49 5.65
C ASN A 305 5.66 -14.82 6.32
N LYS A 306 5.09 -15.78 5.56
CA LYS A 306 4.69 -17.12 6.00
C LYS A 306 3.53 -17.13 7.01
N LYS A 307 2.86 -15.99 7.23
CA LYS A 307 1.66 -15.91 8.07
C LYS A 307 0.42 -16.28 7.29
N VAL A 308 -0.44 -17.10 7.90
CA VAL A 308 -1.81 -17.33 7.43
C VAL A 308 -2.60 -16.05 7.66
N VAL A 309 -3.35 -15.64 6.65
CA VAL A 309 -4.21 -14.46 6.67
C VAL A 309 -5.62 -14.89 6.36
N ASP A 310 -6.56 -14.45 7.18
CA ASP A 310 -7.97 -14.58 6.86
C ASP A 310 -8.26 -13.77 5.59
N TRP A 311 -8.54 -14.46 4.48
CA TRP A 311 -8.85 -13.84 3.21
C TRP A 311 -10.24 -13.19 3.16
N SER A 312 -11.10 -13.52 4.13
CA SER A 312 -12.53 -13.24 4.15
C SER A 312 -12.98 -12.33 5.28
N GLY A 313 -12.20 -12.23 6.35
CA GLY A 313 -12.52 -11.45 7.55
C GLY A 313 -12.04 -10.00 7.50
N GLU A 314 -11.87 -9.41 8.67
CA GLU A 314 -11.27 -8.09 8.78
C GLU A 314 -9.77 -8.14 8.45
N ILE A 315 -9.30 -7.12 7.74
CA ILE A 315 -7.89 -6.94 7.41
C ILE A 315 -7.08 -7.02 8.72
N PRO A 316 -6.08 -7.92 8.83
CA PRO A 316 -5.23 -8.00 10.01
C PRO A 316 -4.59 -6.64 10.30
N GLN A 317 -4.60 -6.23 11.57
CA GLN A 317 -3.99 -5.01 12.08
C GLN A 317 -2.46 -5.10 12.05
#